data_AF-A0A060CEP0-F1
#
_entry.id   AF-A0A060CEP0-F1
#
_cell.length_a   1.000
_cell.length_b   1.000
_cell.length_c   1.000
_cell.angle_alpha   90.00
_cell.angle_beta   90.00
_cell.angle_gamma   90.00
#
_symmetry.space_group_name_H-M   'P 1'
#
loop_
_entity.id
_entity.type
_entity.pdbx_description
1 polymer ?
#
loop_
_entity_poly.entity_id
_entity_poly.type
_entity_poly.pdbx_seq_one_letter_code
_entity_poly.pdbx_strand_id
1 'polypeptide(L)'
;KALNARKHMGNSPVDALAHLSMGADAICFFQWRQSRSGAEAFHSAMLPHAGSDSTVFREICGLGDMLKMLTREGLQGTVLRESRIALLFDADSEWATHSRTLPTAGLSHWHEVRDWYRACLDAGSGVDVVPMRADWSGYDTVILPSVLLCSDK
;
A
#
# COMPACT_ATOMS: atom_id res chain seq x y z
N LYS A 1 12.68 -3.92 15.23
CA LYS A 1 12.98 -3.00 14.10
C LYS A 1 13.21 -1.61 14.69
N ALA A 2 14.12 -0.78 14.15
CA ALA A 2 14.29 0.59 14.65
C ALA A 2 12.99 1.39 14.46
N LEU A 3 12.66 2.28 15.41
CA LEU A 3 11.37 2.98 15.47
C LEU A 3 11.12 3.90 14.27
N ASN A 4 12.16 4.45 13.62
CA ASN A 4 12.09 5.27 12.40
C ASN A 4 13.28 4.96 11.49
N ALA A 5 13.31 3.78 10.88
CA ALA A 5 14.40 3.40 9.99
C ALA A 5 14.35 4.20 8.67
N ARG A 6 15.50 4.75 8.24
CA ARG A 6 15.62 5.34 6.90
C ARG A 6 15.33 4.30 5.83
N LYS A 7 14.73 4.74 4.71
CA LYS A 7 14.67 3.92 3.50
C LYS A 7 16.10 3.63 3.00
N HIS A 8 16.28 2.45 2.42
CA HIS A 8 17.49 2.16 1.65
C HIS A 8 17.50 3.02 0.38
N MET A 9 18.70 3.25 -0.15
CA MET A 9 18.90 4.01 -1.38
C MET A 9 18.14 3.33 -2.54
N GLY A 10 17.43 4.10 -3.36
CA GLY A 10 16.61 3.58 -4.45
C GLY A 10 15.23 3.05 -4.06
N ASN A 11 14.92 2.87 -2.77
CA ASN A 11 13.59 2.38 -2.37
C ASN A 11 12.48 3.40 -2.62
N SER A 12 12.75 4.71 -2.56
CA SER A 12 11.71 5.72 -2.78
C SER A 12 11.09 5.62 -4.19
N PRO A 13 11.88 5.51 -5.27
CA PRO A 13 11.35 5.18 -6.59
C PRO A 13 10.63 3.82 -6.66
N VAL A 14 11.17 2.76 -6.05
CA VAL A 14 10.55 1.42 -6.08
C VAL A 14 9.17 1.44 -5.43
N ASP A 15 9.03 2.05 -4.26
CA ASP A 15 7.74 2.17 -3.56
C ASP A 15 6.74 3.00 -4.39
N ALA A 16 7.20 4.09 -5.02
CA ALA A 16 6.36 4.90 -5.91
C ALA A 16 5.85 4.11 -7.12
N LEU A 17 6.73 3.34 -7.77
CA LEU A 17 6.36 2.47 -8.88
C LEU A 17 5.42 1.34 -8.45
N ALA A 18 5.56 0.81 -7.23
CA ALA A 18 4.62 -0.16 -6.68
C ALA A 18 3.21 0.43 -6.52
N HIS A 19 3.10 1.70 -6.11
CA HIS A 19 1.81 2.40 -6.09
C HIS A 19 1.24 2.62 -7.50
N LEU A 20 2.07 3.03 -8.47
CA LEU A 20 1.65 3.15 -9.87
C LEU A 20 1.15 1.81 -10.42
N SER A 21 1.86 0.71 -10.16
CA SER A 21 1.47 -0.62 -10.66
C SER A 21 0.15 -1.11 -10.08
N MET A 22 -0.31 -0.53 -8.96
CA MET A 22 -1.62 -0.78 -8.35
C MET A 22 -2.69 0.23 -8.79
N GLY A 23 -2.44 1.00 -9.86
CA GLY A 23 -3.43 1.89 -10.49
C GLY A 23 -3.40 3.35 -10.04
N ALA A 24 -2.38 3.79 -9.30
CA ALA A 24 -2.25 5.20 -8.97
C ALA A 24 -1.88 6.04 -10.21
N ASP A 25 -2.67 7.07 -10.51
CA ASP A 25 -2.36 8.07 -11.55
C ASP A 25 -1.68 9.34 -10.99
N ALA A 26 -1.41 9.36 -9.68
CA ALA A 26 -0.70 10.44 -9.00
C ALA A 26 0.20 9.89 -7.90
N ILE A 27 1.42 10.43 -7.81
CA ILE A 27 2.39 10.11 -6.75
C ILE A 27 2.73 11.38 -6.00
N CYS A 28 2.41 11.39 -4.70
CA CYS A 28 2.63 12.52 -3.82
C CYS A 28 3.42 12.09 -2.59
N PHE A 29 4.22 13.01 -2.03
CA PHE A 29 4.96 12.78 -0.80
C PHE A 29 4.49 13.76 0.27
N PHE A 30 4.38 13.26 1.50
CA PHE A 30 4.46 14.09 2.68
C PHE A 30 5.94 14.24 3.07
N GLN A 31 6.57 15.40 2.92
CA GLN A 31 6.09 16.69 2.42
C GLN A 31 7.11 17.28 1.42
N TRP A 32 6.84 18.46 0.86
CA TRP A 32 7.77 19.11 -0.07
C TRP A 32 9.13 19.42 0.56
N ARG A 33 9.17 20.18 1.67
CA ARG A 33 10.41 20.61 2.33
C ARG A 33 10.37 20.23 3.79
N GLN A 34 11.49 19.71 4.30
CA GLN A 34 11.59 19.29 5.68
C GLN A 34 11.48 20.49 6.64
N SER A 35 10.59 20.39 7.62
CA SER A 35 10.34 21.43 8.63
C SER A 35 11.52 21.59 9.57
N ARG A 36 11.91 22.83 9.88
CA ARG A 36 13.05 23.13 10.78
C ARG A 36 12.73 22.99 12.27
N SER A 37 11.46 22.85 12.62
CA SER A 37 10.94 22.79 13.99
C SER A 37 9.58 22.08 14.02
N GLY A 38 9.09 21.78 15.23
CA GLY A 38 7.81 21.10 15.43
C GLY A 38 7.95 19.58 15.52
N ALA A 39 6.83 18.90 15.74
CA ALA A 39 6.79 17.45 15.98
C ALA A 39 7.39 16.61 14.83
N GLU A 40 7.39 17.15 13.62
CA GLU A 40 7.80 16.46 12.41
C GLU A 40 9.13 16.95 11.84
N ALA A 41 9.94 17.71 12.61
CA ALA A 41 11.21 18.24 12.12
C ALA A 41 12.18 17.14 11.61
N PHE A 42 11.99 15.91 12.10
CA PHE A 42 12.77 14.72 11.71
C PHE A 42 12.09 13.82 10.68
N HIS A 43 10.85 14.14 10.25
CA HIS A 43 10.19 13.42 9.16
C HIS A 43 10.88 13.76 7.83
N SER A 44 11.18 12.77 6.99
CA SER A 44 11.79 13.01 5.68
C SER A 44 10.89 13.85 4.77
N ALA A 45 11.48 14.56 3.81
CA ALA A 45 10.77 15.34 2.80
C ALA A 45 11.44 15.18 1.44
N MET A 46 10.77 15.62 0.37
CA MET A 46 11.36 15.65 -0.97
C MET A 46 12.64 16.49 -1.00
N LEU A 47 12.61 17.64 -0.33
CA LEU A 47 13.74 18.53 -0.10
C LEU A 47 14.15 18.49 1.38
N PRO A 48 15.19 17.72 1.74
CA PRO A 48 15.61 17.56 3.13
C PRO A 48 16.34 18.80 3.66
N HIS A 49 16.67 18.82 4.95
CA HIS A 49 17.51 19.85 5.58
C HIS A 49 18.88 20.01 4.91
N ALA A 50 19.41 18.93 4.33
CA ALA A 50 20.65 18.93 3.55
C ALA A 50 20.54 19.68 2.21
N GLY A 51 19.34 20.10 1.80
CA GLY A 51 19.12 20.88 0.59
C GLY A 51 19.09 20.05 -0.69
N SER A 52 19.21 20.75 -1.83
CA SER A 52 19.06 20.17 -3.17
C SER A 52 20.27 19.35 -3.62
N ASP A 53 21.44 19.49 -2.99
CA ASP A 53 22.61 18.64 -3.25
C ASP A 53 22.58 17.31 -2.46
N SER A 54 21.43 16.97 -1.89
CA SER A 54 21.22 15.71 -1.19
C SER A 54 20.88 14.58 -2.16
N THR A 55 21.23 13.35 -1.79
CA THR A 55 20.85 12.20 -2.60
C THR A 55 19.35 11.97 -2.62
N VAL A 56 18.64 12.30 -1.52
CA VAL A 56 17.17 12.24 -1.48
C VAL A 56 16.57 13.13 -2.57
N PHE A 57 17.01 14.39 -2.68
CA PHE A 57 16.46 15.29 -3.68
C PHE A 57 16.78 14.82 -5.11
N ARG A 58 17.99 14.31 -5.36
CA ARG A 58 18.36 13.71 -6.65
C ARG A 58 17.48 12.50 -7.01
N GLU A 59 17.20 11.61 -6.06
CA GLU A 59 16.31 10.45 -6.27
C GLU A 59 14.88 10.91 -6.60
N ILE A 60 14.38 11.95 -5.94
CA ILE A 60 13.06 12.53 -6.23
C ILE A 60 13.01 13.16 -7.62
N CYS A 61 14.04 13.87 -8.05
CA CYS A 61 14.13 14.38 -9.42
C CYS A 61 14.13 13.24 -10.45
N GLY A 62 14.92 12.18 -10.20
CA GLY A 62 14.94 10.99 -11.05
C GLY A 62 13.57 10.30 -11.14
N LEU A 63 12.86 10.17 -10.02
CA LEU A 63 11.48 9.68 -10.01
C LEU A 63 10.56 10.58 -10.87
N GLY A 64 10.69 11.90 -10.76
CA GLY A 64 9.91 12.83 -11.59
C GLY A 64 10.14 12.64 -13.09
N ASP A 65 11.36 12.35 -13.51
CA ASP A 65 11.67 12.09 -14.92
C ASP A 65 11.15 10.72 -15.38
N MET A 66 11.20 9.70 -14.52
CA MET A 66 10.57 8.40 -14.78
C MET A 66 9.05 8.54 -14.96
N LEU A 67 8.38 9.30 -14.10
CA LEU A 67 6.94 9.54 -14.21
C LEU A 67 6.57 10.23 -15.53
N LYS A 68 7.31 11.27 -15.92
CA LYS A 68 7.10 11.95 -17.23
C LYS A 68 7.32 11.02 -18.41
N MET A 69 8.27 10.10 -18.31
CA MET A 69 8.47 9.07 -19.33
C MET A 69 7.25 8.15 -19.41
N LEU A 70 6.79 7.60 -18.29
CA LEU A 70 5.61 6.72 -18.25
C LEU A 70 4.33 7.42 -18.75
N THR A 71 4.15 8.70 -18.46
CA THR A 71 3.05 9.50 -19.00
C THR A 71 3.12 9.59 -20.53
N ARG A 72 4.31 9.81 -21.12
CA ARG A 72 4.49 9.86 -22.58
C ARG A 72 4.22 8.50 -23.25
N GLU A 73 4.51 7.41 -22.54
CA GLU A 73 4.19 6.05 -22.99
C GLU A 73 2.70 5.68 -22.82
N GLY A 74 1.86 6.62 -22.35
CA GLY A 74 0.41 6.44 -22.29
C GLY A 74 -0.07 5.65 -21.07
N LEU A 75 0.71 5.59 -19.99
CA LEU A 75 0.29 4.88 -18.76
C LEU A 75 -0.93 5.53 -18.08
N GLN A 76 -1.06 6.86 -18.19
CA GLN A 76 -2.12 7.60 -17.50
C GLN A 76 -3.52 7.20 -18.00
N GLY A 77 -4.45 6.94 -17.08
CA GLY A 77 -5.80 6.49 -17.39
C GLY A 77 -5.92 5.02 -17.80
N THR A 78 -4.83 4.25 -17.73
CA THR A 78 -4.92 2.78 -17.81
C THR A 78 -5.61 2.23 -16.57
N VAL A 79 -6.19 1.04 -16.69
CA VAL A 79 -6.84 0.35 -15.57
C VAL A 79 -6.00 -0.83 -15.11
N LEU A 80 -6.00 -1.08 -13.81
CA LEU A 80 -5.42 -2.28 -13.25
C LEU A 80 -6.12 -3.51 -13.86
N ARG A 81 -5.33 -4.50 -14.28
CA ARG A 81 -5.88 -5.77 -14.74
C ARG A 81 -6.45 -6.53 -13.54
N GLU A 82 -7.72 -6.87 -13.62
CA GLU A 82 -8.42 -7.68 -12.62
C GLU A 82 -7.76 -9.05 -12.44
N SER A 83 -7.56 -9.44 -11.18
CA SER A 83 -7.11 -10.76 -10.80
C SER A 83 -8.26 -11.77 -10.87
N ARG A 84 -7.92 -13.06 -10.91
CA ARG A 84 -8.88 -14.16 -10.78
C ARG A 84 -9.21 -14.47 -9.30
N ILE A 85 -8.45 -13.89 -8.38
CA ILE A 85 -8.55 -14.12 -6.93
C ILE A 85 -8.93 -12.81 -6.24
N ALA A 86 -10.04 -12.83 -5.51
CA ALA A 86 -10.41 -11.78 -4.56
C ALA A 86 -10.00 -12.18 -3.14
N LEU A 87 -9.34 -11.26 -2.44
CA LEU A 87 -9.06 -11.33 -1.02
C LEU A 87 -9.92 -10.29 -0.31
N LEU A 88 -10.90 -10.76 0.47
CA LEU A 88 -11.86 -9.85 1.08
C LEU A 88 -11.26 -9.14 2.29
N PHE A 89 -11.47 -7.83 2.34
CA PHE A 89 -11.21 -7.00 3.50
C PHE A 89 -12.54 -6.50 4.08
N ASP A 90 -12.72 -6.65 5.39
CA ASP A 90 -13.87 -6.18 6.14
C ASP A 90 -13.44 -5.41 7.39
N ALA A 91 -13.74 -4.11 7.40
CA ALA A 91 -13.43 -3.23 8.52
C ALA A 91 -14.22 -3.61 9.79
N ASP A 92 -15.45 -4.12 9.63
CA ASP A 92 -16.28 -4.50 10.77
C ASP A 92 -15.68 -5.74 11.47
N SER A 93 -15.20 -6.72 10.71
CA SER A 93 -14.45 -7.88 11.21
C SER A 93 -13.12 -7.47 11.84
N GLU A 94 -12.37 -6.53 11.27
CA GLU A 94 -11.16 -5.99 11.90
C GLU A 94 -11.47 -5.42 13.29
N TRP A 95 -12.50 -4.56 13.40
CA TRP A 95 -12.90 -4.01 14.70
C TRP A 95 -13.37 -5.11 15.68
N ALA A 96 -14.09 -6.12 15.18
CA ALA A 96 -14.53 -7.24 16.00
C ALA A 96 -13.33 -8.04 16.56
N THR A 97 -12.24 -8.21 15.79
CA THR A 97 -11.03 -8.90 16.27
C THR A 97 -10.31 -8.18 17.41
N HIS A 98 -10.60 -6.89 17.65
CA HIS A 98 -10.07 -6.16 18.80
C HIS A 98 -10.81 -6.43 20.12
N SER A 99 -11.87 -7.24 20.09
CA SER A 99 -12.60 -7.58 21.32
C SER A 99 -11.73 -8.40 22.27
N ARG A 100 -11.63 -7.91 23.52
CA ARG A 100 -10.86 -8.58 24.59
C ARG A 100 -11.53 -9.83 25.14
N THR A 101 -12.75 -10.14 24.70
CA THR A 101 -13.52 -11.31 25.15
C THR A 101 -13.53 -12.44 24.12
N LEU A 102 -12.76 -12.32 23.04
CA LEU A 102 -12.59 -13.41 22.08
C LEU A 102 -11.90 -14.62 22.73
N PRO A 103 -12.12 -15.85 22.22
CA PRO A 103 -11.46 -17.05 22.73
C PRO A 103 -9.92 -16.97 22.70
N THR A 104 -9.34 -16.08 21.88
CA THR A 104 -7.91 -15.83 21.80
C THR A 104 -7.64 -14.38 21.39
N ALA A 105 -6.54 -13.81 21.88
CA ALA A 105 -6.02 -12.52 21.44
C ALA A 105 -5.13 -12.61 20.19
N GLY A 106 -4.91 -13.82 19.66
CA GLY A 106 -4.09 -14.06 18.47
C GLY A 106 -4.83 -13.87 17.14
N LEU A 107 -6.15 -13.65 17.18
CA LEU A 107 -6.95 -13.43 15.98
C LEU A 107 -6.78 -11.98 15.49
N SER A 108 -6.50 -11.79 14.20
CA SER A 108 -6.37 -10.47 13.60
C SER A 108 -6.72 -10.53 12.12
N HIS A 109 -7.81 -9.86 11.74
CA HIS A 109 -8.26 -9.81 10.35
C HIS A 109 -7.19 -9.14 9.47
N TRP A 110 -6.65 -7.99 9.90
CA TRP A 110 -5.58 -7.29 9.21
C TRP A 110 -4.35 -8.17 8.94
N HIS A 111 -3.88 -8.93 9.92
CA HIS A 111 -2.70 -9.79 9.73
C HIS A 111 -2.99 -10.96 8.79
N GLU A 112 -4.14 -11.62 8.91
CA GLU A 112 -4.49 -12.70 7.99
C GLU A 112 -4.68 -12.22 6.56
N VAL A 113 -5.34 -11.07 6.33
CA VAL A 113 -5.41 -10.43 5.00
C VAL A 113 -4.00 -10.24 4.44
N ARG A 114 -3.10 -9.62 5.21
CA ARG A 114 -1.71 -9.41 4.76
C ARG A 114 -0.99 -10.73 4.46
N ASP A 115 -1.17 -11.75 5.28
CA ASP A 115 -0.48 -13.03 5.15
C ASP A 115 -0.99 -13.82 3.94
N TRP A 116 -2.30 -13.79 3.65
CA TRP A 116 -2.88 -14.34 2.42
C TRP A 116 -2.45 -13.56 1.18
N TYR A 117 -2.43 -12.22 1.23
CA TYR A 117 -1.91 -11.40 0.15
C TYR A 117 -0.47 -11.81 -0.21
N ARG A 118 0.37 -11.98 0.82
CA ARG A 118 1.74 -12.44 0.63
C ARG A 118 1.82 -13.86 0.08
N ALA A 119 1.00 -14.79 0.59
CA ALA A 119 0.98 -16.16 0.09
C ALA A 119 0.62 -16.23 -1.40
N CYS A 120 -0.34 -15.41 -1.86
CA CYS A 120 -0.66 -15.30 -3.28
C CYS A 120 0.53 -14.79 -4.09
N LEU A 121 1.19 -13.73 -3.64
CA LEU A 121 2.38 -13.19 -4.30
C LEU A 121 3.53 -14.21 -4.36
N ASP A 122 3.81 -14.91 -3.26
CA ASP A 122 4.86 -15.93 -3.18
C ASP A 122 4.55 -17.14 -4.10
N ALA A 123 3.26 -17.40 -4.35
CA ALA A 123 2.79 -18.39 -5.32
C ALA A 123 2.79 -17.88 -6.78
N GLY A 124 3.20 -16.62 -7.02
CA GLY A 124 3.22 -16.01 -8.35
C GLY A 124 1.85 -15.58 -8.87
N SER A 125 0.84 -15.51 -8.01
CA SER A 125 -0.52 -15.11 -8.35
C SER A 125 -0.81 -13.69 -7.87
N GLY A 126 -1.31 -12.85 -8.78
CA GLY A 126 -1.93 -11.58 -8.39
C GLY A 126 -3.19 -11.83 -7.56
N VAL A 127 -3.55 -10.89 -6.69
CA VAL A 127 -4.76 -10.96 -5.87
C VAL A 127 -5.28 -9.55 -5.65
N ASP A 128 -6.58 -9.37 -5.84
CA ASP A 128 -7.23 -8.09 -5.61
C ASP A 128 -7.75 -8.04 -4.18
N VAL A 129 -7.37 -7.01 -3.43
CA VAL A 129 -7.94 -6.76 -2.11
C VAL A 129 -9.25 -6.02 -2.31
N VAL A 130 -10.36 -6.70 -2.03
CA VAL A 130 -11.71 -6.22 -2.35
C VAL A 130 -12.48 -5.98 -1.06
N PRO A 131 -13.15 -4.82 -0.88
CA PRO A 131 -14.05 -4.63 0.25
C PRO A 131 -15.15 -5.68 0.26
N MET A 132 -15.48 -6.25 1.42
CA MET A 132 -16.51 -7.30 1.54
C MET A 132 -17.88 -6.89 0.96
N ARG A 133 -18.19 -5.59 0.98
CA ARG A 133 -19.44 -5.02 0.46
C ARG A 133 -19.43 -4.69 -1.03
N ALA A 134 -18.30 -4.88 -1.73
CA ALA A 134 -18.22 -4.72 -3.17
C ALA A 134 -18.73 -5.98 -3.89
N ASP A 135 -18.95 -5.88 -5.21
CA ASP A 135 -19.25 -7.06 -6.02
C ASP A 135 -17.96 -7.84 -6.30
N TRP A 136 -17.95 -9.11 -5.92
CA TRP A 136 -16.86 -10.05 -6.14
C TRP A 136 -17.35 -11.33 -6.85
N SER A 137 -18.56 -11.31 -7.42
CA SER A 137 -19.14 -12.46 -8.14
C SER A 137 -18.39 -12.84 -9.42
N GLY A 138 -17.58 -11.92 -9.96
CA GLY A 138 -16.75 -12.14 -11.15
C GLY A 138 -15.44 -12.90 -10.91
N TYR A 139 -15.03 -13.08 -9.65
CA TYR A 139 -13.78 -13.77 -9.31
C TYR A 139 -13.97 -15.29 -9.27
N ASP A 140 -12.97 -16.05 -9.72
CA ASP A 140 -13.02 -17.52 -9.67
C ASP A 140 -12.71 -18.07 -8.27
N THR A 141 -12.00 -17.31 -7.45
CA THR A 141 -11.61 -17.69 -6.10
C THR A 141 -11.76 -16.50 -5.16
N VAL A 142 -12.41 -16.74 -4.02
CA VAL A 142 -12.62 -15.73 -2.99
C VAL A 142 -12.03 -16.24 -1.68
N ILE A 143 -11.17 -15.44 -1.06
CA ILE A 143 -10.51 -15.72 0.21
C ILE A 143 -11.14 -14.80 1.28
N LEU A 144 -11.64 -15.39 2.36
CA LEU A 144 -12.31 -14.69 3.46
C LEU A 144 -11.54 -14.91 4.78
N PRO A 145 -10.45 -14.16 5.01
CA PRO A 145 -9.61 -14.32 6.20
C PRO A 145 -10.30 -13.73 7.44
N SER A 146 -10.47 -14.52 8.51
CA SER A 146 -11.00 -14.03 9.79
C SER A 146 -12.24 -13.14 9.70
N VAL A 147 -13.15 -13.42 8.76
CA VAL A 147 -14.42 -12.69 8.63
C VAL A 147 -15.35 -13.16 9.75
N LEU A 148 -15.48 -12.34 10.79
CA LEU A 148 -16.32 -12.65 11.97
C LEU A 148 -17.78 -12.27 11.76
N LEU A 149 -18.05 -11.36 10.83
CA LEU A 149 -19.38 -10.81 10.58
C LEU A 149 -19.77 -11.12 9.14
N CYS A 150 -20.89 -11.83 8.97
CA CYS A 150 -21.46 -12.10 7.66
C CYS A 150 -22.97 -11.86 7.74
N SER A 151 -23.50 -11.03 6.84
CA SER A 151 -24.94 -10.86 6.71
C SER A 151 -25.54 -11.90 5.77
N ASP A 152 -26.82 -12.21 5.96
CA ASP A 152 -27.63 -12.99 4.99
C ASP A 152 -28.02 -12.18 3.74
N LYS A 153 -27.53 -10.94 3.65
CA LYS A 153 -27.77 -10.00 2.55
C LYS A 153 -26.55 -9.92 1.66
#